data_AF-A0A1H4AHD8-F1
#
_entry.id   AF-A0A1H4AHD8-F1
#
_cell.length_a   1.000
_cell.length_b   1.000
_cell.length_c   1.000
_cell.angle_alpha   90.00
_cell.angle_beta   90.00
_cell.angle_gamma   90.00
#
_symmetry.space_group_name_H-M   'P 1'
#
loop_
_entity.id
_entity.type
_entity.pdbx_description
1 polymer ?
#
loop_
_entity_poly.entity_id
_entity_poly.type
_entity_poly.pdbx_seq_one_letter_code
_entity_poly.pdbx_strand_id
1 'polypeptide(L)'
;MAGTDEEGLDDLPPSAKLVFKVLEYNGSLTQKGIVEESMLSARTVRYALERLEEIGIVDEDVYFADARQNLYQLNETALAKDADADVEAACVECD
;
A
#
# COMPACT_ATOMS: atom_id res chain seq x y z
N MET A 1 0.68 18.28 -20.91
CA MET A 1 1.03 16.86 -20.78
C MET A 1 0.18 16.33 -19.64
N ALA A 2 -0.87 15.57 -19.92
CA ALA A 2 -1.60 14.84 -18.88
C ALA A 2 -0.89 13.50 -18.78
N GLY A 3 -0.05 13.35 -17.75
CA GLY A 3 0.44 12.04 -17.35
C GLY A 3 -0.78 11.26 -16.90
N THR A 4 -1.11 10.20 -17.61
CA THR A 4 -1.90 9.12 -17.04
C THR A 4 -0.94 8.35 -16.16
N ASP A 5 -0.75 8.83 -14.94
CA ASP A 5 0.09 8.20 -13.94
C ASP A 5 -0.72 7.02 -13.37
N GLU A 6 -0.70 5.89 -14.09
CA GLU A 6 -1.00 4.58 -13.51
C GLU A 6 0.17 4.23 -12.58
N GLU A 7 0.29 4.99 -11.49
CA GLU A 7 1.36 4.86 -10.51
C GLU A 7 1.04 3.64 -9.65
N GLY A 8 1.56 2.49 -10.08
CA GLY A 8 1.41 1.23 -9.35
C GLY A 8 2.26 1.20 -8.09
N LEU A 9 2.17 0.11 -7.33
CA LEU A 9 3.00 -0.09 -6.13
C LEU A 9 4.51 0.05 -6.42
N ASP A 10 4.94 -0.24 -7.64
CA ASP A 10 6.35 -0.16 -8.06
C ASP A 10 6.91 1.26 -8.08
N ASP A 11 6.11 2.25 -8.48
CA ASP A 11 6.49 3.66 -8.57
C ASP A 11 6.46 4.37 -7.20
N LEU A 12 5.91 3.71 -6.18
CA LEU A 12 5.83 4.27 -4.84
C LEU A 12 7.22 4.41 -4.17
N PRO A 13 7.39 5.43 -3.30
CA PRO A 13 8.60 5.61 -2.52
C PRO A 13 8.84 4.41 -1.59
N PRO A 14 10.11 4.13 -1.22
CA PRO A 14 10.46 2.96 -0.42
C PRO A 14 9.76 2.94 0.94
N SER A 15 9.46 4.11 1.52
CA SER A 15 8.67 4.19 2.75
C SER A 15 7.24 3.70 2.60
N ALA A 16 6.60 3.97 1.46
CA ALA A 16 5.23 3.52 1.19
C ALA A 16 5.18 2.00 0.97
N LYS A 17 6.12 1.46 0.18
CA LYS A 17 6.29 0.01 0.01
C LYS A 17 6.52 -0.72 1.33
N LEU A 18 7.30 -0.13 2.25
CA LEU A 18 7.48 -0.70 3.59
C LEU A 18 6.17 -0.73 4.40
N VAL A 19 5.42 0.38 4.41
CA VAL A 19 4.13 0.47 5.12
C VAL A 19 3.12 -0.53 4.56
N PHE A 20 3.03 -0.67 3.24
CA PHE A 20 2.25 -1.71 2.58
C PHE A 20 2.61 -3.09 3.14
N LYS A 21 3.90 -3.41 3.19
CA LYS A 21 4.37 -4.71 3.66
C LYS A 21 4.05 -4.95 5.13
N VAL A 22 4.13 -3.92 5.96
CA VAL A 22 3.73 -3.99 7.39
C VAL A 22 2.25 -4.30 7.53
N LEU A 23 1.38 -3.66 6.74
CA LEU A 23 -0.06 -3.94 6.72
C LEU A 23 -0.37 -5.32 6.16
N GLU A 24 0.39 -5.81 5.17
CA GLU A 24 0.24 -7.16 4.63
C GLU A 24 0.53 -8.23 5.69
N TYR A 25 1.56 -8.04 6.51
CA TYR A 25 1.94 -9.00 7.56
C TYR A 25 1.07 -8.93 8.81
N ASN A 26 0.68 -7.72 9.23
CA ASN A 26 -0.04 -7.52 10.49
C ASN A 26 -1.56 -7.36 10.31
N GLY A 27 -2.03 -7.17 9.08
CA GLY A 27 -3.41 -6.85 8.77
C GLY A 27 -3.75 -5.39 9.09
N SER A 28 -5.00 -5.15 9.50
CA SER A 28 -5.50 -3.81 9.81
C SER A 28 -4.82 -3.24 11.05
N LEU A 29 -4.16 -2.09 10.91
CA LEU A 29 -3.46 -1.42 12.01
C LEU A 29 -3.87 0.05 12.12
N THR A 30 -3.77 0.61 13.32
CA THR A 30 -3.90 2.06 13.50
C THR A 30 -2.64 2.77 13.02
N GLN A 31 -2.73 4.06 12.71
CA GLN A 31 -1.56 4.86 12.32
C GLN A 31 -0.40 4.74 13.33
N LYS A 32 -0.73 4.69 14.63
CA LYS A 32 0.27 4.51 15.69
C LYS A 32 0.91 3.12 15.62
N GLY A 33 0.13 2.06 15.43
CA GLY A 33 0.65 0.71 15.29
C GLY A 33 1.61 0.59 14.10
N ILE A 34 1.27 1.21 12.97
CA ILE A 34 2.14 1.22 11.78
C ILE A 34 3.46 1.96 12.07
N VAL A 35 3.43 3.05 12.83
CA VAL A 35 4.65 3.75 13.27
C VAL A 35 5.54 2.85 14.13
N GLU A 36 4.95 2.13 15.06
CA GLU A 36 5.69 1.22 15.96
C GLU A 36 6.29 0.03 15.19
N GLU A 37 5.53 -0.58 14.28
CA GLU A 37 5.99 -1.74 13.49
C GLU A 37 6.97 -1.38 12.37
N SER A 38 6.74 -0.27 11.66
CA SER A 38 7.62 0.15 10.55
C SER A 38 8.92 0.81 11.02
N MET A 39 8.99 1.23 12.30
CA MET A 39 10.10 2.01 12.86
C MET A 39 10.37 3.34 12.10
N LEU A 40 9.36 3.85 11.39
CA LEU A 40 9.42 5.13 10.70
C LEU A 40 8.88 6.26 11.58
N SER A 41 9.15 7.51 11.18
CA SER A 41 8.51 8.65 11.83
C SER A 41 7.02 8.71 11.51
N ALA A 42 6.21 9.24 12.43
CA ALA A 42 4.78 9.46 12.18
C ALA A 42 4.50 10.31 10.94
N ARG A 43 5.37 11.28 10.62
CA ARG A 43 5.24 12.07 9.39
C ARG A 43 5.44 11.23 8.14
N THR A 44 6.43 10.34 8.16
CA THR A 44 6.73 9.46 7.03
C THR A 44 5.61 8.44 6.83
N VAL A 45 5.07 7.88 7.93
CA VAL A 45 3.92 6.97 7.86
C VAL A 45 2.69 7.67 7.29
N ARG A 46 2.40 8.91 7.72
CA ARG A 46 1.29 9.70 7.15
C ARG A 46 1.45 9.90 5.65
N TYR A 47 2.62 10.35 5.22
CA TYR A 47 2.91 10.51 3.80
C TYR A 47 2.79 9.19 3.01
N ALA A 48 3.25 8.08 3.59
CA ALA A 48 3.12 6.76 2.98
C ALA A 48 1.66 6.30 2.84
N LEU A 49 0.84 6.50 3.88
CA LEU A 49 -0.59 6.18 3.87
C LEU A 49 -1.34 7.04 2.85
N GLU A 50 -1.10 8.35 2.84
CA GLU A 50 -1.68 9.27 1.84
C GLU A 50 -1.40 8.78 0.41
N ARG A 51 -0.16 8.38 0.13
CA ARG A 51 0.22 7.86 -1.19
C ARG A 51 -0.42 6.52 -1.55
N LEU A 52 -0.59 5.64 -0.56
CA LEU A 52 -1.23 4.32 -0.75
C LEU A 52 -2.76 4.44 -0.91
N GLU A 53 -3.38 5.41 -0.25
CA GLU A 53 -4.80 5.75 -0.39
C GLU A 53 -5.08 6.40 -1.76
N GLU A 54 -4.20 7.28 -2.24
CA GLU A 54 -4.33 7.92 -3.55
C GLU A 54 -4.45 6.91 -4.70
N ILE A 55 -3.70 5.81 -4.62
CA ILE A 55 -3.71 4.71 -5.61
C ILE A 55 -4.75 3.64 -5.29
N GLY A 56 -5.47 3.77 -4.17
CA GLY A 56 -6.55 2.88 -3.76
C GLY A 56 -6.10 1.50 -3.25
N ILE A 57 -4.85 1.33 -2.83
CA ILE A 57 -4.34 0.08 -2.26
C ILE A 57 -4.65 -0.03 -0.76
N VAL A 58 -4.80 1.10 -0.07
CA VAL A 58 -5.16 1.17 1.35
C VAL A 58 -6.48 1.90 1.51
N ASP A 59 -7.34 1.40 2.39
CA ASP A 59 -8.53 2.10 2.86
C ASP A 59 -8.34 2.54 4.31
N GLU A 60 -8.93 3.70 4.65
CA GLU A 60 -9.13 4.12 6.03
C GLU A 60 -10.56 3.84 6.50
N ASP A 61 -10.67 3.33 7.72
CA ASP A 61 -11.96 3.07 8.38
C ASP A 61 -11.94 3.57 9.83
N VAL A 62 -13.11 3.93 10.36
CA VAL A 62 -13.23 4.41 11.74
C VAL A 62 -12.96 3.25 12.71
N TYR A 63 -12.07 3.48 13.68
CA TYR A 63 -11.83 2.48 14.71
C TYR A 63 -12.95 2.47 15.75
N PHE A 64 -13.80 1.45 15.75
CA PHE A 64 -14.97 1.38 16.65
C PHE A 64 -14.63 1.43 18.15
N ALA A 65 -13.45 0.93 18.56
CA ALA A 65 -13.03 0.97 19.96
C ALA A 65 -12.61 2.38 20.41
N ASP A 66 -12.11 3.20 19.48
CA ASP A 66 -11.79 4.62 19.71
C ASP A 66 -12.00 5.41 18.42
N ALA A 67 -13.14 6.10 18.31
CA ALA A 67 -13.52 6.86 17.12
C ALA A 67 -12.60 8.06 16.81
N ARG A 68 -11.60 8.35 17.65
CA ARG A 68 -10.55 9.34 17.36
C ARG A 68 -9.43 8.76 16.50
N GLN A 69 -9.41 7.43 16.34
CA GLN A 69 -8.42 6.73 15.55
C GLN A 69 -9.07 6.13 14.31
N ASN A 70 -8.26 6.02 13.27
CA ASN A 70 -8.59 5.29 12.06
C ASN A 70 -7.78 3.98 12.04
N LEU A 71 -8.40 2.94 11.51
CA LEU A 71 -7.74 1.73 11.06
C LEU A 71 -7.40 1.86 9.59
N TYR A 72 -6.22 1.38 9.24
CA TYR A 72 -5.76 1.29 7.86
C TYR A 72 -5.65 -0.18 7.49
N GLN A 73 -6.18 -0.55 6.35
CA GLN A 73 -6.22 -1.92 5.85
C GLN A 73 -5.90 -1.94 4.35
N LEU A 74 -5.28 -3.03 3.89
CA LEU A 74 -5.10 -3.28 2.46
C LEU A 74 -6.43 -3.62 1.80
N ASN A 75 -6.71 -2.95 0.68
CA ASN A 75 -7.83 -3.28 -0.18
C ASN A 75 -7.48 -4.53 -1.02
N GLU A 76 -8.03 -5.67 -0.65
CA GLU A 76 -7.79 -6.95 -1.34
C GLU A 76 -8.24 -6.92 -2.81
N THR A 77 -9.17 -6.02 -3.17
CA THR A 77 -9.64 -5.84 -4.55
C THR A 77 -8.62 -5.08 -5.40
N ALA A 78 -7.81 -4.22 -4.78
CA ALA A 78 -6.73 -3.49 -5.45
C ALA A 78 -5.52 -4.39 -5.71
N LEU A 79 -5.14 -5.26 -4.77
CA LEU A 79 -4.03 -6.22 -4.95
C LEU A 79 -4.21 -7.16 -6.16
N ALA A 80 -5.46 -7.41 -6.58
CA ALA A 80 -5.76 -8.24 -7.74
C ALA A 80 -5.44 -7.56 -9.08
N LYS A 81 -5.14 -6.25 -9.11
CA LYS A 81 -4.88 -5.50 -10.34
C LYS A 81 -3.40 -5.42 -10.71
N ASP A 82 -2.49 -5.57 -9.75
CA ASP A 82 -1.04 -5.49 -9.99
C ASP A 82 -0.39 -6.85 -10.32
N ALA A 83 -1.10 -7.97 -10.14
CA ALA A 83 -0.60 -9.31 -10.47
C ALA A 83 -0.64 -9.64 -11.99
N ASP A 84 -1.33 -8.83 -12.79
CA ASP A 84 -1.47 -9.03 -14.25
C ASP A 84 -0.39 -8.31 -15.09
N ALA A 85 0.65 -7.73 -14.46
CA ALA A 85 1.75 -7.07 -15.18
C ALA A 85 3.01 -7.95 -15.40
N ASP A 86 3.10 -9.13 -14.76
CA ASP A 86 4.26 -10.04 -14.92
C ASP A 86 3.83 -11.45 -15.33
N VAL A 87 3.15 -11.60 -16.47
CA VAL A 87 3.11 -12.90 -17.19
C VAL A 87 3.15 -12.70 -18.71
N GLU A 88 4.12 -11.92 -19.22
CA GLU A 88 4.57 -12.10 -20.61
C GLU A 88 6.08 -11.92 -20.74
N ALA A 89 6.83 -12.88 -20.22
CA ALA A 89 8.08 -13.31 -20.85
C ALA A 89 7.94 -14.80 -21.17
N ALA A 90 7.07 -15.07 -22.14
CA ALA A 90 6.93 -16.37 -22.73
C ALA A 90 8.30 -16.87 -23.22
N CYS A 91 8.63 -18.07 -22.80
CA CYS A 91 9.74 -18.85 -23.29
C CYS A 91 9.50 -19.14 -24.79
N VAL A 92 10.15 -18.40 -25.68
CA VAL A 92 10.29 -18.71 -27.12
C VAL A 92 11.79 -18.84 -27.38
N GLU A 93 12.35 -19.88 -27.99
CA GLU A 93 11.98 -21.25 -28.33
C GLU A 93 13.32 -21.89 -28.78
N CYS A 94 13.35 -23.21 -28.95
CA CYS A 94 14.45 -24.00 -29.53
C CYS A 94 14.98 -23.47 -30.87
N ASP A 95 16.30 -23.35 -31.02
CA ASP A 95 17.15 -24.18 -31.92
C ASP A 95 18.64 -24.07 -31.53
#